data_AF-A0A6H0RXD7-F1
#
_entry.id   AF-A0A6H0RXD7-F1
#
_cell.length_a   1.000
_cell.length_b   1.000
_cell.length_c   1.000
_cell.angle_alpha   90.00
_cell.angle_beta   90.00
_cell.angle_gamma   90.00
#
_symmetry.space_group_name_H-M   'P 1'
#
loop_
_entity.id
_entity.type
_entity.pdbx_description
1 polymer ?
#
loop_
_entity_poly.entity_id
_entity_poly.type
_entity_poly.pdbx_seq_one_letter_code
_entity_poly.pdbx_strand_id
1 'polypeptide(L)'
;MTEDADQPQRDDASREGVFAMDPDKTLRLLARQMVTGQQNIADMSRAAARLRADPDAMALPDTVDLLAQFDAHHQQWFTETLPALAASMKLACEVYDTFGPGMTTIEDPLDAAIFNNKYFAWASELTPRPPQ
;
A
#
# COMPACT_ATOMS: atom_id res chain seq x y z
N MET A 1 32.16 17.01 43.73
CA MET A 1 31.49 15.74 44.11
C MET A 1 30.02 15.97 43.81
N THR A 2 29.57 15.96 42.55
CA THR A 2 29.70 14.96 41.47
C THR A 2 28.97 13.66 41.81
N GLU A 3 27.84 13.45 41.14
CA GLU A 3 27.24 12.19 40.63
C GLU A 3 25.88 12.61 40.03
N ASP A 4 25.79 12.90 38.72
CA ASP A 4 25.49 11.97 37.60
C ASP A 4 24.29 11.07 37.91
N ALA A 5 23.09 11.39 37.43
CA ALA A 5 22.57 11.08 36.09
C ALA A 5 22.26 9.60 35.91
N ASP A 6 20.99 9.24 36.07
CA ASP A 6 20.41 8.07 35.40
C ASP A 6 18.95 8.37 35.07
N GLN A 7 18.74 9.00 33.90
CA GLN A 7 17.44 9.03 33.24
C GLN A 7 17.36 7.76 32.39
N PRO A 8 16.29 6.94 32.48
CA PRO A 8 16.12 5.84 31.56
C PRO A 8 15.95 6.40 30.15
N GLN A 9 16.99 6.22 29.35
CA GLN A 9 17.13 6.69 27.99
C GLN A 9 16.24 5.85 27.07
N ARG A 10 15.20 6.50 26.55
CA ARG A 10 14.45 6.22 25.30
C ARG A 10 14.88 4.97 24.52
N ASP A 11 14.23 3.83 24.81
CA ASP A 11 14.32 2.63 23.96
C ASP A 11 13.27 2.59 22.82
N ASP A 12 12.38 3.58 22.73
CA ASP A 12 11.31 3.61 21.72
C ASP A 12 11.68 4.33 20.42
N ALA A 13 12.79 5.08 20.39
CA ALA A 13 13.25 5.79 19.19
C ALA A 13 14.05 4.90 18.21
N SER A 14 14.40 3.68 18.61
CA SER A 14 15.36 2.84 17.89
C SER A 14 14.73 1.92 16.83
N ARG A 15 13.40 1.93 16.68
CA ARG A 15 12.69 1.14 15.66
C ARG A 15 12.26 1.92 14.43
N GLU A 16 12.34 3.25 14.47
CA GLU A 16 12.16 4.10 13.28
C GLU A 16 13.42 4.19 12.38
N GLY A 17 14.55 3.62 12.81
CA GLY A 17 15.87 3.94 12.27
C GLY A 17 16.47 2.99 11.22
N VAL A 18 15.84 1.86 10.88
CA VAL A 18 16.42 0.90 9.92
C VAL A 18 15.46 0.67 8.77
N PHE A 19 15.96 0.86 7.54
CA PHE A 19 15.25 0.46 6.32
C PHE A 19 15.83 -0.86 5.83
N ALA A 20 15.00 -1.85 5.53
CA ALA A 20 15.45 -3.12 4.97
C ALA A 20 14.50 -3.60 3.87
N MET A 21 15.06 -3.94 2.70
CA MET A 21 14.30 -4.42 1.55
C MET A 21 15.14 -5.32 0.63
N ASP A 22 14.55 -6.42 0.20
CA ASP A 22 14.99 -7.17 -0.99
C ASP A 22 14.08 -6.74 -2.16
N PRO A 23 14.54 -5.88 -3.08
CA PRO A 23 13.67 -5.24 -4.06
C PRO A 23 13.09 -6.26 -5.04
N ASP A 24 13.85 -7.29 -5.39
CA ASP A 24 13.46 -8.36 -6.29
C ASP A 24 12.34 -9.24 -5.72
N LYS A 25 12.45 -9.62 -4.44
CA LYS A 25 11.37 -10.36 -3.75
C LYS A 25 10.16 -9.47 -3.54
N THR A 26 10.37 -8.21 -3.18
CA THR A 26 9.31 -7.23 -2.92
C THR A 26 8.50 -6.97 -4.20
N LEU A 27 9.15 -6.69 -5.33
CA LEU A 27 8.48 -6.50 -6.62
C LEU A 27 7.66 -7.72 -7.03
N ARG A 28 8.19 -8.93 -6.87
CA ARG A 28 7.46 -10.17 -7.18
C ARG A 28 6.23 -10.35 -6.29
N LEU A 29 6.32 -10.03 -5.00
CA LEU A 29 5.20 -10.09 -4.08
C LEU A 29 4.12 -9.06 -4.45
N LEU A 30 4.53 -7.80 -4.64
CA LEU A 30 3.64 -6.70 -4.99
C LEU A 30 2.94 -6.95 -6.33
N ALA A 31 3.66 -7.47 -7.34
CA ALA A 31 3.08 -7.78 -8.64
C ALA A 31 1.98 -8.84 -8.53
N ARG A 32 2.20 -9.87 -7.71
CA ARG A 32 1.16 -10.88 -7.43
C ARG A 32 -0.04 -10.26 -6.72
N GLN A 33 0.18 -9.43 -5.70
CA GLN A 33 -0.91 -8.76 -4.98
C GLN A 33 -1.73 -7.87 -5.92
N MET A 34 -1.07 -7.09 -6.78
CA MET A 34 -1.73 -6.24 -7.77
C MET A 34 -2.57 -7.05 -8.76
N VAL A 35 -2.00 -8.11 -9.34
CA VAL A 35 -2.71 -8.97 -10.30
C VAL A 35 -3.90 -9.67 -9.64
N THR A 36 -3.71 -10.26 -8.47
CA THR A 36 -4.79 -10.93 -7.72
C THR A 36 -5.91 -9.95 -7.36
N GLY A 37 -5.57 -8.77 -6.84
CA GLY A 37 -6.58 -7.77 -6.49
C GLY A 37 -7.34 -7.27 -7.71
N GLN A 38 -6.66 -7.02 -8.83
CA GLN A 38 -7.32 -6.61 -10.07
C GLN A 38 -8.23 -7.70 -10.64
N GLN A 39 -7.85 -8.98 -10.52
CA GLN A 39 -8.69 -10.12 -10.90
C GLN A 39 -9.95 -10.20 -10.03
N ASN A 40 -9.80 -10.07 -8.70
CA ASN A 40 -10.94 -10.07 -7.78
C ASN A 40 -11.93 -8.94 -8.09
N ILE A 41 -11.44 -7.73 -8.32
CA ILE A 41 -12.29 -6.60 -8.74
C ILE A 41 -13.00 -6.90 -10.05
N ALA A 42 -12.30 -7.45 -11.05
CA ALA A 42 -12.91 -7.79 -12.33
C ALA A 42 -14.00 -8.87 -12.21
N ASP A 43 -13.78 -9.89 -11.37
CA ASP A 43 -14.77 -10.94 -11.09
C ASP A 43 -15.99 -10.38 -10.37
N MET A 44 -15.78 -9.57 -9.33
CA MET A 44 -16.85 -8.91 -8.58
C MET A 44 -17.64 -7.95 -9.46
N SER A 45 -16.99 -7.17 -10.32
CA SER A 45 -17.66 -6.27 -11.28
C SER A 45 -18.57 -7.03 -12.24
N ARG A 46 -18.14 -8.19 -12.73
CA ARG A 46 -18.98 -9.07 -13.57
C ARG A 46 -20.18 -9.62 -12.80
N ALA A 47 -19.98 -10.05 -11.55
CA ALA A 47 -21.07 -10.54 -10.71
C ALA A 47 -22.09 -9.43 -10.40
N ALA A 48 -21.60 -8.24 -10.03
CA ALA A 48 -22.42 -7.07 -9.77
C ALA A 48 -23.23 -6.65 -11.01
N ALA A 49 -22.64 -6.69 -12.21
CA ALA A 49 -23.34 -6.41 -13.45
C ALA A 49 -24.49 -7.38 -13.74
N ARG A 50 -24.31 -8.67 -13.40
CA ARG A 50 -25.38 -9.68 -13.54
C ARG A 50 -26.53 -9.42 -12.58
N LEU A 51 -26.23 -9.11 -11.32
CA LEU A 51 -27.26 -8.77 -10.32
C LEU A 51 -28.05 -7.53 -10.72
N ARG A 52 -27.37 -6.48 -11.20
CA ARG A 52 -28.01 -5.25 -11.68
C ARG A 52 -28.92 -5.45 -12.89
N ALA A 53 -28.66 -6.47 -13.70
CA ALA A 53 -29.47 -6.80 -14.87
C ALA A 53 -30.70 -7.66 -14.54
N ASP A 54 -30.81 -8.17 -13.30
CA ASP A 54 -31.92 -8.99 -12.82
C ASP A 54 -32.87 -8.15 -11.96
N PRO A 55 -34.08 -7.81 -12.47
CA PRO A 55 -35.05 -7.00 -11.74
C PRO A 55 -35.52 -7.65 -10.43
N ASP A 56 -35.63 -8.98 -10.39
CA ASP A 56 -36.09 -9.70 -9.20
C ASP A 56 -35.02 -9.68 -8.11
N ALA A 57 -33.74 -9.82 -8.50
CA ALA A 57 -32.63 -9.66 -7.57
C ALA A 57 -32.54 -8.23 -7.03
N MET A 58 -32.77 -7.21 -7.87
CA MET A 58 -32.76 -5.79 -7.49
C MET A 58 -33.95 -5.37 -6.62
N ALA A 59 -35.02 -6.16 -6.59
CA ALA A 59 -36.13 -5.95 -5.66
C ALA A 59 -35.80 -6.36 -4.22
N LEU A 60 -34.74 -7.15 -4.01
CA LEU A 60 -34.29 -7.58 -2.68
C LEU A 60 -33.40 -6.51 -2.04
N PRO A 61 -33.74 -6.00 -0.84
CA PRO A 61 -32.93 -4.99 -0.14
C PRO A 61 -31.47 -5.44 0.08
N ASP A 62 -31.26 -6.70 0.46
CA ASP A 62 -29.92 -7.26 0.69
C ASP A 62 -29.02 -7.19 -0.56
N THR A 63 -29.59 -7.35 -1.76
CA THR A 63 -28.85 -7.22 -3.02
C THR A 63 -28.39 -5.78 -3.23
N VAL A 64 -29.26 -4.81 -2.93
CA VAL A 64 -28.94 -3.38 -3.07
C VAL A 64 -27.83 -2.99 -2.10
N ASP A 65 -27.91 -3.43 -0.85
CA ASP A 65 -26.88 -3.18 0.17
C ASP A 65 -25.54 -3.84 -0.19
N LEU A 66 -25.57 -5.06 -0.73
CA LEU A 66 -24.37 -5.74 -1.21
C LEU A 66 -23.72 -4.99 -2.37
N LEU A 67 -24.51 -4.49 -3.32
CA LEU A 67 -24.00 -3.72 -4.46
C LEU A 67 -23.41 -2.38 -4.02
N ALA A 68 -24.00 -1.70 -3.02
CA ALA A 68 -23.45 -0.48 -2.46
C ALA A 68 -22.09 -0.72 -1.77
N GLN A 69 -21.97 -1.82 -1.02
CA GLN A 69 -20.69 -2.24 -0.42
C GLN A 69 -19.65 -2.58 -1.49
N PHE A 70 -20.06 -3.27 -2.56
CA PHE A 70 -19.20 -3.53 -3.71
C PHE A 70 -18.71 -2.22 -4.34
N ASP A 71 -19.59 -1.23 -4.57
CA ASP A 71 -19.21 0.04 -5.18
C ASP A 71 -18.22 0.81 -4.30
N ALA A 72 -18.41 0.80 -2.98
CA ALA A 72 -17.48 1.39 -2.02
C ALA A 72 -16.10 0.69 -2.07
N HIS A 73 -16.09 -0.64 -2.06
CA HIS A 73 -14.85 -1.42 -2.16
C HIS A 73 -14.14 -1.22 -3.51
N HIS A 74 -14.90 -1.16 -4.60
CA HIS A 74 -14.39 -0.88 -5.93
C HIS A 74 -13.73 0.50 -5.99
N GLN A 75 -14.37 1.53 -5.44
CA GLN A 75 -13.75 2.86 -5.34
C GLN A 75 -12.48 2.82 -4.51
N GLN A 76 -12.52 2.21 -3.32
CA GLN A 76 -11.36 2.09 -2.43
C GLN A 76 -10.16 1.42 -3.11
N TRP A 77 -10.40 0.41 -3.93
CA TRP A 77 -9.33 -0.23 -4.71
C TRP A 77 -8.59 0.79 -5.59
N PHE A 78 -9.32 1.64 -6.32
CA PHE A 78 -8.71 2.59 -7.25
C PHE A 78 -8.17 3.87 -6.59
N THR A 79 -8.75 4.29 -5.47
CA THR A 79 -8.35 5.54 -4.79
C THR A 79 -7.28 5.33 -3.73
N GLU A 80 -7.16 4.12 -3.16
CA GLU A 80 -6.23 3.86 -2.05
C GLU A 80 -5.31 2.70 -2.36
N THR A 81 -5.86 1.51 -2.64
CA THR A 81 -5.07 0.27 -2.65
C THR A 81 -4.11 0.21 -3.84
N LEU A 82 -4.60 0.51 -5.04
CA LEU A 82 -3.80 0.47 -6.26
C LEU A 82 -2.69 1.55 -6.25
N PRO A 83 -2.96 2.82 -5.88
CA PRO A 83 -1.90 3.81 -5.68
C PRO A 83 -0.85 3.40 -4.64
N ALA A 84 -1.27 2.81 -3.51
CA ALA A 84 -0.35 2.31 -2.49
C ALA A 84 0.56 1.20 -3.04
N LEU A 85 0.02 0.22 -3.75
CA LEU A 85 0.80 -0.84 -4.40
C LEU A 85 1.79 -0.26 -5.42
N ALA A 86 1.35 0.68 -6.25
CA ALA A 86 2.20 1.34 -7.24
C ALA A 86 3.34 2.14 -6.57
N ALA A 87 3.05 2.84 -5.48
CA ALA A 87 4.05 3.56 -4.69
C ALA A 87 5.08 2.62 -4.06
N SER A 88 4.65 1.48 -3.51
CA SER A 88 5.57 0.46 -2.99
C SER A 88 6.42 -0.16 -4.10
N MET A 89 5.86 -0.41 -5.29
CA MET A 89 6.62 -0.89 -6.44
C MET A 89 7.66 0.13 -6.89
N LYS A 90 7.30 1.42 -6.95
CA LYS A 90 8.23 2.51 -7.28
C LYS A 90 9.39 2.58 -6.29
N LEU A 91 9.10 2.47 -5.00
CA LEU A 91 10.14 2.41 -3.96
C LEU A 91 11.07 1.21 -4.15
N ALA A 92 10.53 0.03 -4.43
CA ALA A 92 11.34 -1.17 -4.68
C ALA A 92 12.22 -1.04 -5.93
N CYS A 93 11.70 -0.45 -7.01
CA CYS A 93 12.52 -0.11 -8.18
C CYS A 93 13.66 0.85 -7.82
N GLU A 94 13.42 1.88 -7.01
CA GLU A 94 14.48 2.81 -6.59
C GLU A 94 15.55 2.16 -5.72
N VAL A 95 15.15 1.25 -4.83
CA VAL A 95 16.11 0.46 -4.05
C VAL A 95 16.96 -0.39 -4.99
N TYR A 96 16.36 -1.05 -5.97
CA TYR A 96 17.10 -1.82 -6.99
C TYR A 96 18.05 -0.92 -7.79
N ASP A 97 17.58 0.23 -8.27
CA ASP A 97 18.39 1.14 -9.08
C ASP A 97 19.54 1.76 -8.28
N THR A 98 19.38 1.91 -6.96
CA THR A 98 20.38 2.50 -6.06
C THR A 98 21.40 1.47 -5.56
N PHE A 99 20.94 0.29 -5.13
CA PHE A 99 21.76 -0.69 -4.40
C PHE A 99 21.95 -2.01 -5.17
N GLY A 100 21.21 -2.22 -6.25
CA GLY A 100 21.22 -3.46 -7.03
C GLY A 100 20.31 -4.55 -6.44
N PRO A 101 20.44 -5.79 -6.92
CA PRO A 101 19.67 -6.93 -6.43
C PRO A 101 20.12 -7.39 -5.03
N GLY A 102 19.22 -8.08 -4.32
CA GLY A 102 19.51 -8.70 -3.02
C GLY A 102 19.04 -7.87 -1.82
N MET A 103 19.27 -8.37 -0.62
CA MET A 103 18.84 -7.69 0.60
C MET A 103 19.68 -6.42 0.83
N THR A 104 19.02 -5.27 0.89
CA THR A 104 19.59 -4.00 1.30
C THR A 104 19.13 -3.67 2.72
N THR A 105 20.07 -3.27 3.57
CA THR A 105 19.80 -2.70 4.89
C THR A 105 20.49 -1.35 4.98
N ILE A 106 19.75 -0.31 5.38
CA ILE A 106 20.26 1.02 5.67
C ILE A 106 20.19 1.22 7.18
N GLU A 107 21.36 1.28 7.82
CA GLU A 107 21.49 1.45 9.27
C GLU A 107 21.65 2.91 9.68
N ASP A 108 22.04 3.79 8.75
CA ASP A 108 22.08 5.22 9.01
C ASP A 108 20.63 5.74 9.19
N PRO A 109 20.28 6.32 10.35
CA PRO A 109 18.90 6.71 10.63
C PRO A 109 18.37 7.80 9.70
N LEU A 110 19.23 8.68 9.18
CA LEU A 110 18.80 9.74 8.28
C LEU A 110 18.47 9.16 6.90
N ASP A 111 19.35 8.33 6.36
CA ASP A 111 19.13 7.66 5.07
C ASP A 111 17.95 6.67 5.15
N ALA A 112 17.81 5.94 6.26
CA ALA A 112 16.68 5.06 6.50
C ALA A 112 15.35 5.84 6.53
N ALA A 113 15.33 7.00 7.22
CA ALA A 113 14.16 7.87 7.25
C ALA A 113 13.78 8.39 5.87
N ILE A 114 14.77 8.71 5.01
CA ILE A 114 14.50 9.10 3.62
C ILE A 114 13.76 7.98 2.89
N PHE A 115 14.28 6.74 2.93
CA PHE A 115 13.66 5.61 2.22
C PHE A 115 12.31 5.20 2.81
N ASN A 116 12.14 5.24 4.13
CA ASN A 116 10.84 5.01 4.79
C ASN A 116 9.79 6.05 4.36
N ASN A 117 10.20 7.30 4.15
CA ASN A 117 9.28 8.38 3.78
C ASN A 117 8.96 8.45 2.28
N LYS A 118 9.82 7.91 1.42
CA LYS A 118 9.60 7.89 -0.04
C LYS A 118 8.29 7.22 -0.43
N TYR A 119 7.86 6.19 0.30
CA TYR A 119 6.55 5.58 0.08
C TYR A 119 5.41 6.62 0.12
N PHE A 120 5.38 7.49 1.13
CA PHE A 120 4.32 8.49 1.28
C PHE A 120 4.36 9.55 0.17
N ALA A 121 5.57 9.94 -0.26
CA ALA A 121 5.73 10.84 -1.40
C ALA A 121 5.14 10.22 -2.68
N TRP A 122 5.49 8.97 -2.98
CA TRP A 122 4.97 8.27 -4.16
C TRP A 122 3.47 7.98 -4.07
N ALA A 123 2.95 7.62 -2.90
CA ALA A 123 1.53 7.39 -2.70
C ALA A 123 0.72 8.66 -2.96
N SER A 124 1.20 9.82 -2.49
CA SER A 124 0.57 11.12 -2.76
C SER A 124 0.61 11.47 -4.25
N GLU A 125 1.72 11.21 -4.94
CA GLU A 125 1.88 11.50 -6.37
C GLU A 125 1.03 10.61 -7.26
N LEU A 126 0.90 9.33 -6.91
CA LEU A 126 0.22 8.31 -7.71
C LEU A 126 -1.28 8.17 -7.38
N THR A 127 -1.75 8.85 -6.32
CA THR A 127 -3.18 8.91 -6.01
C THR A 127 -3.86 9.94 -6.92
N PRO A 128 -4.91 9.56 -7.67
CA PRO A 128 -5.66 10.52 -8.49
C PRO A 128 -6.21 11.66 -7.63
N ARG A 129 -5.91 12.92 -8.01
CA ARG A 129 -6.55 14.09 -7.40
C ARG A 129 -7.94 14.30 -8.00
N PRO A 130 -8.96 14.63 -7.20
CA PRO A 130 -10.22 15.10 -7.74
C PRO A 130 -9.97 16.33 -8.63
N PRO A 131 -10.71 16.51 -9.74
CA PRO A 131 -10.66 17.77 -10.49
C PRO A 131 -11.02 18.93 -9.55
N GLN A 132 -10.23 20.02 -9.64
CA GLN A 132 -10.50 21.29 -8.93
C GLN A 132 -11.65 22.05 -9.58
#